data_AF-A0AB33TX98-F1
#
_entry.id   AF-A0AB33TX98-F1
#
_cell.length_a   1.000
_cell.length_b   1.000
_cell.length_c   1.000
_cell.angle_alpha   90.00
_cell.angle_beta   90.00
_cell.angle_gamma   90.00
#
_symmetry.space_group_name_H-M   'P 1'
#
loop_
_entity.id
_entity.type
_entity.pdbx_description
1 polymer ?
#
loop_
_entity_poly.entity_id
_entity_poly.type
_entity_poly.pdbx_seq_one_letter_code
_entity_poly.pdbx_strand_id
1 'polypeptide(L)'
;MSVKELFKVILDKNKDFPIRTIHRTPIGILPKPVALSIVQYEDDQGFYLFYLDETGQEQTDTYHDTLDSAFEQVEFEFGISKEEWMQSP
;
A
#
# COMPACT_ATOMS: atom_id res chain seq x y z
N MET A 1 -7.40 -2.75 -18.88
CA MET A 1 -6.52 -3.61 -18.06
C MET A 1 -7.25 -3.83 -16.75
N SER A 2 -7.51 -5.08 -16.41
CA SER A 2 -8.18 -5.45 -15.16
C SER A 2 -7.12 -5.61 -14.07
N VAL A 3 -7.46 -5.20 -12.85
CA VAL A 3 -6.59 -5.21 -11.69
C VAL A 3 -7.24 -6.08 -10.62
N LYS A 4 -6.47 -6.99 -10.04
CA LYS A 4 -6.91 -7.85 -8.95
C LYS A 4 -6.29 -7.35 -7.65
N GLU A 5 -7.12 -7.00 -6.69
CA GLU A 5 -6.67 -6.78 -5.31
C GLU A 5 -6.37 -8.14 -4.67
N LEU A 6 -5.17 -8.28 -4.10
CA LEU A 6 -4.72 -9.51 -3.46
C LEU A 6 -4.78 -9.40 -1.95
N PHE A 7 -4.36 -8.25 -1.42
CA PHE A 7 -4.33 -7.97 0.01
C PHE A 7 -4.72 -6.53 0.28
N LYS A 8 -5.33 -6.30 1.45
CA LYS A 8 -5.66 -4.97 1.95
C LYS A 8 -5.42 -4.86 3.45
N VAL A 9 -4.91 -3.71 3.88
CA VAL A 9 -4.83 -3.33 5.29
C VAL A 9 -5.39 -1.93 5.48
N ILE A 10 -6.20 -1.75 6.52
CA ILE A 10 -6.72 -0.44 6.92
C ILE A 10 -5.80 0.13 8.00
N LEU A 11 -5.30 1.33 7.78
CA LEU A 11 -4.43 2.02 8.71
C LEU A 11 -5.30 2.64 9.81
N ASP A 12 -5.32 2.01 10.99
CA ASP A 12 -6.04 2.54 12.15
C ASP A 12 -5.50 3.93 12.52
N LYS A 13 -6.38 4.92 12.47
CA LYS A 13 -6.06 6.33 12.78
C LYS A 13 -5.61 6.50 14.23
N ASN A 14 -5.97 5.57 15.12
CA ASN A 14 -5.64 5.58 16.54
C ASN A 14 -4.38 4.77 16.87
N LYS A 15 -3.88 3.95 15.94
CA LYS A 15 -2.65 3.20 16.13
C LYS A 15 -1.49 4.08 15.70
N ASP A 16 -0.58 4.32 16.63
CA ASP A 16 0.60 5.13 16.39
C ASP A 16 1.60 4.26 15.60
N PHE A 17 1.63 4.47 14.29
CA PHE A 17 2.56 3.79 13.40
C PHE A 17 3.74 4.71 13.12
N PRO A 18 4.99 4.24 13.18
CA PRO A 18 6.12 5.05 12.77
C PRO A 18 5.95 5.38 11.29
N ILE A 19 5.84 6.65 10.92
CA ILE A 19 5.85 7.06 9.51
C ILE A 19 7.31 7.34 9.15
N ARG A 20 7.96 6.37 8.51
CA ARG A 20 9.40 6.47 8.19
C ARG A 20 9.68 7.14 6.84
N THR A 21 8.67 7.19 5.98
CA THR A 21 8.76 7.76 4.62
C THR A 21 7.81 8.95 4.47
N ILE A 22 8.26 9.98 3.74
CA ILE A 22 7.43 11.12 3.32
C ILE A 22 7.39 11.11 1.79
N HIS A 23 6.23 10.84 1.20
CA HIS A 23 6.05 10.87 -0.25
C HIS A 23 5.87 12.31 -0.73
N ARG A 24 6.68 12.72 -1.72
CA ARG A 24 6.68 14.07 -2.30
C ARG A 24 6.39 14.00 -3.79
N THR A 25 5.48 14.86 -4.23
CA THR A 25 5.13 15.09 -5.63
C THR A 25 5.55 16.51 -6.03
N PRO A 26 5.52 16.87 -7.32
CA PRO A 26 5.75 18.25 -7.75
C PRO A 26 4.78 19.28 -7.16
N ILE A 27 3.59 18.83 -6.72
CA ILE A 27 2.55 19.70 -6.15
C ILE A 27 2.54 19.73 -4.62
N GLY A 28 3.33 18.90 -3.94
CA GLY A 28 3.43 18.90 -2.48
C GLY A 28 3.68 17.53 -1.85
N ILE A 29 3.52 17.47 -0.54
CA ILE A 29 3.60 16.23 0.26
C ILE A 29 2.25 15.52 0.15
N LEU A 30 2.27 14.22 -0.16
CA LEU A 30 1.06 13.40 -0.11
C LEU A 30 0.59 13.23 1.34
N PRO A 31 -0.72 13.27 1.61
CA PRO A 31 -1.24 13.00 2.93
C PRO A 31 -0.96 11.53 3.33
N LYS A 32 -1.08 11.25 4.63
CA LYS A 32 -0.99 9.87 5.12
C LYS A 32 -2.10 9.05 4.46
N PRO A 33 -1.78 7.88 3.87
CA PRO A 33 -2.83 6.96 3.43
C PRO A 33 -3.68 6.50 4.61
N VAL A 34 -4.91 6.09 4.32
CA VAL A 34 -5.78 5.43 5.32
C VAL A 34 -5.91 3.93 5.08
N ALA A 35 -5.48 3.45 3.92
CA ALA A 35 -5.40 2.04 3.60
C ALA A 35 -4.26 1.79 2.62
N LEU A 36 -3.79 0.55 2.60
CA LEU A 36 -2.83 0.05 1.62
C LEU A 36 -3.43 -1.19 0.96
N SER A 37 -3.23 -1.31 -0.35
CA SER A 37 -3.64 -2.50 -1.11
C SER A 37 -2.48 -3.01 -1.94
N ILE A 38 -2.23 -4.33 -1.90
CA ILE A 38 -1.33 -4.99 -2.85
C ILE A 38 -2.20 -5.55 -3.97
N VAL A 39 -1.91 -5.12 -5.19
CA VAL A 39 -2.66 -5.49 -6.39
C VAL A 39 -1.75 -6.07 -7.46
N GLN A 40 -2.35 -6.78 -8.42
CA GLN A 40 -1.67 -7.28 -9.60
C GLN A 40 -2.53 -7.01 -10.84
N TYR A 41 -1.89 -6.52 -11.91
CA TYR A 41 -2.55 -6.39 -13.21
C TYR A 41 -2.52 -7.73 -13.94
N GLU A 42 -3.59 -8.06 -14.66
CA GLU A 42 -3.71 -9.36 -15.36
C GLU A 42 -2.57 -9.64 -16.35
N ASP A 43 -1.99 -8.59 -16.93
CA ASP A 43 -0.94 -8.67 -17.94
C ASP A 43 0.48 -8.38 -17.39
N ASP A 44 0.64 -8.27 -16.06
CA ASP A 44 1.91 -7.97 -15.39
C ASP A 44 2.25 -9.04 -14.34
N GLN A 45 3.51 -9.48 -14.32
CA GLN A 45 4.00 -10.43 -13.32
C GLN A 45 4.31 -9.76 -11.98
N GLY A 46 4.52 -8.45 -11.98
CA GLY A 46 4.79 -7.68 -10.77
C GLY A 46 3.56 -7.35 -9.94
N PHE A 47 3.82 -6.78 -8.78
CA PHE A 47 2.85 -6.38 -7.78
C PHE A 47 2.97 -4.88 -7.53
N TYR A 48 1.83 -4.25 -7.27
CA TYR A 48 1.76 -2.83 -7.02
C TYR A 48 1.19 -2.61 -5.62
N LEU A 49 1.91 -1.84 -4.81
CA LEU A 49 1.46 -1.39 -3.50
C LEU A 49 0.82 -0.02 -3.65
N PHE A 50 -0.50 0.05 -3.52
CA PHE A 50 -1.29 1.27 -3.61
C PHE A 50 -1.43 1.93 -2.24
N TYR A 51 -1.21 3.24 -2.21
CA TYR A 51 -1.42 4.11 -1.06
C TYR A 51 -2.77 4.81 -1.23
N LEU A 52 -3.78 4.42 -0.44
CA LEU A 52 -5.16 4.84 -0.66
C LEU A 52 -5.59 5.99 0.25
N ASP A 53 -6.36 6.92 -0.30
CA ASP A 53 -7.01 8.00 0.45
C ASP A 53 -8.34 7.56 1.10
N GLU A 54 -9.01 8.50 1.79
CA GLU A 54 -10.29 8.24 2.48
C GLU A 54 -11.44 7.82 1.55
N THR A 55 -11.32 8.08 0.26
CA THR A 55 -12.29 7.67 -0.76
C THR A 55 -11.95 6.31 -1.39
N GLY A 56 -10.80 5.73 -1.02
CA GLY A 56 -10.26 4.52 -1.62
C GLY A 56 -9.56 4.76 -2.96
N GLN A 57 -9.30 6.02 -3.33
CA GLN A 57 -8.53 6.35 -4.52
C GLN A 57 -7.03 6.24 -4.24
N GLU A 58 -6.30 5.76 -5.23
CA GLU A 58 -4.84 5.67 -5.19
C GLU A 58 -4.22 7.08 -5.26
N GLN A 59 -3.34 7.34 -4.31
CA GLN A 59 -2.56 8.59 -4.22
C GLN A 59 -1.19 8.45 -4.89
N THR A 60 -0.59 7.27 -4.72
CA THR A 60 0.64 6.82 -5.36
C THR A 60 0.70 5.30 -5.26
N ASP A 61 1.51 4.70 -6.12
CA ASP A 61 1.90 3.30 -6.04
C ASP A 61 3.42 3.11 -5.98
N THR A 62 3.83 1.90 -5.62
CA THR A 62 5.19 1.41 -5.84
C THR A 62 5.14 0.01 -6.46
N TYR A 63 6.02 -0.23 -7.44
CA TYR A 63 6.15 -1.52 -8.12
C TYR A 63 7.11 -2.45 -7.38
N HIS A 64 6.78 -3.74 -7.37
CA HIS A 64 7.50 -4.81 -6.70
C HIS A 64 7.53 -6.06 -7.56
N ASP A 65 8.70 -6.69 -7.70
CA ASP A 65 8.81 -7.97 -8.42
C ASP A 65 8.21 -9.15 -7.63
N THR A 66 8.04 -8.99 -6.31
CA THR A 66 7.55 -10.04 -5.42
C THR A 66 6.54 -9.51 -4.40
N LEU A 67 5.64 -10.37 -3.92
CA LEU A 67 4.75 -10.01 -2.81
C LEU A 67 5.51 -9.69 -1.52
N ASP A 68 6.56 -10.45 -1.22
CA ASP A 68 7.31 -10.27 0.02
C ASP A 68 8.03 -8.91 0.07
N SER A 69 8.57 -8.41 -1.05
CA SER A 69 9.15 -7.06 -1.09
C SER A 69 8.11 -5.95 -0.87
N ALA A 70 6.87 -6.15 -1.32
CA ALA A 70 5.77 -5.22 -1.03
C ALA A 70 5.41 -5.22 0.46
N PHE A 71 5.37 -6.40 1.11
CA PHE A 71 5.17 -6.51 2.56
C PHE A 71 6.32 -5.88 3.35
N GLU A 72 7.57 -6.13 2.96
CA GLU A 72 8.76 -5.57 3.61
C GLU A 72 8.77 -4.04 3.55
N GLN A 73 8.35 -3.43 2.44
CA GLN A 73 8.22 -1.98 2.35
C GLN A 73 7.20 -1.46 3.38
N VAL A 74 6.03 -2.11 3.49
CA VAL A 74 4.99 -1.67 4.43
C VAL A 74 5.39 -1.90 5.89
N GLU A 75 6.07 -2.99 6.20
CA GLU A 75 6.62 -3.24 7.53
C GLU A 75 7.67 -2.18 7.89
N PHE A 76 8.55 -1.81 6.96
CA PHE A 76 9.52 -0.76 7.18
C PHE A 76 8.84 0.60 7.39
N GLU A 77 7.92 0.98 6.51
CA GLU A 77 7.33 2.32 6.47
C GLU A 77 6.30 2.59 7.54
N PHE A 78 5.56 1.56 7.96
CA PHE A 78 4.42 1.66 8.86
C PHE A 78 4.49 0.71 10.06
N GLY A 79 5.44 -0.24 10.11
CA GLY A 79 5.51 -1.23 11.19
C GLY A 79 4.36 -2.25 11.16
N ILE A 80 3.76 -2.47 9.99
CA ILE A 80 2.64 -3.41 9.81
C ILE A 80 3.18 -4.75 9.33
N SER A 81 2.92 -5.80 10.11
CA SER A 81 3.35 -7.15 9.74
C SER A 81 2.40 -7.80 8.72
N LYS A 82 2.87 -8.84 8.04
CA LYS A 82 2.09 -9.58 7.02
C LYS A 82 0.78 -10.16 7.58
N GLU A 83 0.74 -10.50 8.86
CA GLU A 83 -0.43 -11.06 9.53
C GLU A 83 -1.56 -10.04 9.75
N GLU A 84 -1.28 -8.74 9.66
CA GLU A 84 -2.29 -7.68 9.79
C GLU A 84 -3.10 -7.46 8.49
N TRP A 85 -2.66 -8.06 7.37
CA TRP A 85 -3.33 -7.93 6.09
C TRP A 85 -4.52 -8.88 5.97
N MET A 86 -5.60 -8.38 5.36
CA MET A 86 -6.70 -9.20 4.92
C MET A 86 -6.47 -9.62 3.48
N GLN A 87 -6.57 -10.92 3.20
CA GLN A 87 -6.56 -11.43 1.83
C GLN A 87 -7.90 -11.08 1.17
N SER A 88 -7.83 -10.46 -0.01
CA SER A 88 -9.02 -10.15 -0.79
C SER A 88 -9.59 -11.43 -1.43
N PRO A 89 -10.93 -11.53 -1.56
CA PRO A 89 -11.62 -12.74 -2.01
C PRO A 89 -11.30 -13.16 -3.46
#